data_AF-A0A6A6BAX0-F1
#
_entry.id   AF-A0A6A6BAX0-F1
#
_cell.length_a   1.000
_cell.length_b   1.000
_cell.length_c   1.000
_cell.angle_alpha   90.00
_cell.angle_beta   90.00
_cell.angle_gamma   90.00
#
_symmetry.space_group_name_H-M   'P 1'
#
loop_
_entity.id
_entity.type
_entity.pdbx_description
1 polymer ?
#
loop_
_entity_poly.entity_id
_entity_poly.type
_entity_poly.pdbx_seq_one_letter_code
_entity_poly.pdbx_strand_id
1 'polypeptide(L)'
;MSHTNSKTWIAPGVRETEAYQVTINSVKRHFPKSAVAHWNVSTWITHKVAMADAKLRVGQRRLAAKEAEAGLAMEPGYPTLHKAMDDKELSAGQTAVLCMHSIWCNKNFDAQWRIIAPWPGMAELKWEGDDRARTKVGRFLPLPREPSPDNLPWNQRMRLRQSMWDENWKIPTEEDVLYPMWQLSEETELDKHYLVNQDLLDALDPDKII
;
A
#
# COMPACT_ATOMS: atom_id res chain seq x y z
N MET A 1 -33.19 10.51 5.75
CA MET A 1 -32.92 9.40 4.82
C MET A 1 -34.08 9.32 3.84
N SER A 2 -33.83 9.62 2.56
CA SER A 2 -34.88 9.60 1.53
C SER A 2 -34.94 8.22 0.89
N HIS A 3 -35.98 7.45 1.22
CA HIS A 3 -36.30 6.18 0.57
C HIS A 3 -37.46 6.42 -0.41
N THR A 4 -37.15 7.00 -1.56
CA THR A 4 -38.14 7.22 -2.63
C THR A 4 -37.56 6.81 -3.97
N ASN A 5 -37.24 5.52 -4.12
CA ASN A 5 -37.20 4.91 -5.45
C ASN A 5 -38.21 3.78 -5.43
N SER A 6 -39.42 4.06 -5.93
CA SER A 6 -40.35 3.01 -6.31
C SER A 6 -39.63 2.12 -7.32
N LYS A 7 -39.71 0.80 -7.14
CA LYS A 7 -39.23 -0.17 -8.12
C LYS A 7 -40.20 -0.19 -9.30
N THR A 8 -40.28 0.90 -10.05
CA THR A 8 -40.92 0.89 -11.37
C THR A 8 -40.04 0.05 -12.28
N TRP A 9 -40.68 -0.90 -12.97
CA TRP A 9 -39.99 -1.64 -14.01
C TRP A 9 -39.58 -0.66 -15.11
N ILE A 10 -38.29 -0.65 -15.46
CA ILE A 10 -37.73 0.17 -16.53
C ILE A 10 -37.22 -0.78 -17.60
N ALA A 11 -37.56 -0.51 -18.86
CA ALA A 11 -37.07 -1.30 -19.97
C ALA A 11 -35.52 -1.30 -20.01
N PRO A 12 -34.87 -2.43 -20.31
CA PRO A 12 -33.40 -2.53 -20.27
C PRO A 12 -32.68 -1.47 -21.11
N GLY A 13 -33.21 -1.12 -22.28
CA GLY A 13 -32.64 -0.08 -23.14
C GLY A 13 -32.65 1.31 -22.49
N VAL A 14 -33.77 1.67 -21.84
CA VAL A 14 -33.91 2.96 -21.14
C VAL A 14 -32.93 3.02 -19.97
N ARG A 15 -32.82 1.93 -19.21
CA ARG A 15 -31.87 1.83 -18.09
C ARG A 15 -30.41 2.04 -18.52
N GLU A 16 -30.01 1.50 -19.67
CA GLU A 16 -28.64 1.70 -20.19
C GLU A 16 -28.42 3.15 -20.67
N THR A 17 -29.43 3.78 -21.29
CA THR A 17 -29.32 5.19 -21.70
C THR A 17 -29.23 6.13 -20.50
N GLU A 18 -30.00 5.89 -19.44
CA GLU A 18 -29.93 6.65 -18.19
C GLU A 18 -28.56 6.49 -17.51
N ALA A 19 -28.07 5.25 -17.41
CA ALA A 19 -26.76 4.96 -16.84
C ALA A 19 -25.62 5.63 -17.62
N TYR A 20 -25.70 5.60 -18.96
CA TYR A 20 -24.79 6.34 -19.84
C TYR A 20 -24.83 7.85 -19.52
N GLN A 21 -26.03 8.44 -19.46
CA GLN A 21 -26.17 9.89 -19.26
C GLN A 21 -25.60 10.34 -17.91
N VAL A 22 -25.89 9.59 -16.83
CA VAL A 22 -25.33 9.85 -15.50
C VAL A 22 -23.80 9.79 -15.52
N THR A 23 -23.25 8.76 -16.16
CA THR A 23 -21.80 8.55 -16.19
C THR A 23 -21.09 9.62 -17.02
N ILE A 24 -21.55 9.89 -18.24
CA ILE A 24 -20.95 10.89 -19.12
C ILE A 24 -21.09 12.30 -18.57
N ASN A 25 -22.21 12.65 -17.93
CA ASN A 25 -22.34 13.95 -17.27
C ASN A 25 -21.31 14.13 -16.16
N SER A 26 -21.07 13.08 -15.37
CA SER A 26 -20.03 13.10 -14.33
C SER A 26 -18.62 13.22 -14.93
N VAL A 27 -18.32 12.44 -15.97
CA VAL A 27 -17.02 12.46 -16.66
C VAL A 27 -16.77 13.82 -17.31
N LYS A 28 -17.75 14.41 -18.00
CA LYS A 28 -17.64 15.76 -18.59
C LYS A 28 -17.38 16.83 -17.53
N ARG A 29 -17.98 16.70 -16.34
CA ARG A 29 -17.80 17.65 -15.23
C ARG A 29 -16.40 17.59 -14.62
N HIS A 30 -15.88 16.39 -14.39
CA HIS A 30 -14.60 16.20 -13.68
C HIS A 30 -13.39 16.09 -14.63
N PHE A 31 -13.58 15.54 -15.83
CA PHE A 31 -12.53 15.23 -16.79
C PHE A 31 -12.92 15.63 -18.23
N PRO A 32 -13.13 16.93 -18.49
CA PRO A 32 -13.65 17.43 -19.76
C PRO A 32 -12.75 17.13 -20.97
N LYS A 33 -11.44 16.97 -20.76
CA LYS A 33 -10.46 16.68 -21.83
C LYS A 33 -10.27 15.19 -22.10
N SER A 34 -10.96 14.31 -21.36
CA SER A 34 -10.82 12.86 -21.53
C SER A 34 -11.53 12.40 -22.80
N ALA A 35 -10.96 11.41 -23.51
CA ALA A 35 -11.61 10.83 -24.68
C ALA A 35 -12.99 10.22 -24.34
N VAL A 36 -13.14 9.72 -23.11
CA VAL A 36 -14.39 9.15 -22.56
C VAL A 36 -15.51 10.20 -22.50
N ALA A 37 -15.19 11.47 -22.26
CA ALA A 37 -16.17 12.55 -22.21
C ALA A 37 -16.93 12.74 -23.54
N HIS A 38 -16.35 12.29 -24.65
CA HIS A 38 -16.90 12.45 -26.00
C HIS A 38 -17.46 11.15 -26.58
N TRP A 39 -17.61 10.09 -25.77
CA TRP A 39 -18.22 8.85 -26.22
C TRP A 39 -19.70 9.04 -26.54
N ASN A 40 -20.19 8.22 -27.46
CA ASN A 40 -21.61 8.02 -27.75
C ASN A 40 -22.13 6.75 -27.05
N VAL A 41 -23.45 6.54 -27.06
CA VAL A 41 -24.07 5.39 -26.38
C VAL A 41 -23.53 4.05 -26.91
N SER A 42 -23.25 3.92 -28.21
CA SER A 42 -22.74 2.68 -28.79
C SER A 42 -21.29 2.37 -28.37
N THR A 43 -20.41 3.37 -28.36
CA THR A 43 -19.02 3.24 -27.85
C THR A 43 -19.00 2.93 -26.36
N TRP A 44 -19.93 3.50 -25.58
CA TRP A 44 -20.10 3.16 -24.17
C TRP A 44 -20.52 1.70 -23.96
N ILE A 45 -21.50 1.21 -24.72
CA ILE A 45 -21.97 -0.19 -24.63
C ILE A 45 -20.85 -1.15 -25.02
N THR A 46 -20.16 -0.91 -26.15
CA THR A 46 -19.03 -1.75 -26.59
C THR A 46 -17.90 -1.77 -25.56
N HIS A 47 -17.59 -0.63 -24.94
CA HIS A 47 -16.63 -0.58 -23.84
C HIS A 47 -17.09 -1.40 -22.62
N LYS A 48 -18.37 -1.34 -22.23
CA LYS A 48 -18.91 -2.16 -21.12
C LYS A 48 -18.78 -3.65 -21.40
N VAL A 49 -19.05 -4.08 -22.64
CA VAL A 49 -18.85 -5.48 -23.06
C VAL A 49 -17.37 -5.85 -22.96
N ALA A 50 -16.47 -5.02 -23.49
CA ALA A 50 -15.03 -5.25 -23.39
C ALA A 50 -14.53 -5.32 -21.94
N MET A 51 -15.08 -4.52 -21.03
CA MET A 51 -14.77 -4.56 -19.60
C MET A 51 -15.29 -5.84 -18.93
N ALA A 52 -16.47 -6.32 -19.32
CA ALA A 52 -17.00 -7.59 -18.83
C ALA A 52 -16.12 -8.75 -19.29
N ASP A 53 -15.71 -8.76 -20.57
CA ASP A 53 -14.81 -9.77 -21.13
C ASP A 53 -13.42 -9.74 -20.46
N ALA A 54 -12.87 -8.55 -20.21
CA ALA A 54 -11.62 -8.40 -19.50
C ALA A 54 -11.70 -8.97 -18.06
N LYS A 55 -12.81 -8.71 -17.35
CA LYS A 55 -13.06 -9.30 -16.03
C LYS A 55 -13.17 -10.82 -16.08
N LEU A 56 -13.87 -11.36 -17.08
CA LEU A 56 -13.98 -12.80 -17.30
C LEU A 56 -12.60 -13.41 -17.54
N ARG A 57 -11.76 -12.80 -18.39
CA ARG A 57 -10.38 -13.27 -18.65
C ARG A 57 -9.51 -13.26 -17.40
N VAL A 58 -9.58 -12.21 -16.59
CA VAL A 58 -8.86 -12.15 -15.30
C VAL A 58 -9.36 -13.23 -14.35
N GLY A 59 -10.68 -13.44 -14.28
CA GLY A 59 -11.28 -14.52 -13.49
C GLY A 59 -10.81 -15.90 -13.94
N GLN A 60 -10.80 -16.15 -15.25
CA GLN A 60 -10.30 -17.41 -15.83
C GLN A 60 -8.82 -17.63 -15.54
N ARG A 61 -7.97 -16.61 -15.65
CA ARG A 61 -6.55 -16.71 -15.27
C ARG A 61 -6.36 -17.05 -13.80
N ARG A 62 -7.16 -16.45 -12.91
CA ARG A 62 -7.12 -16.77 -11.47
C ARG A 62 -7.58 -18.20 -11.18
N LEU A 63 -8.62 -18.66 -11.87
CA LEU A 63 -9.09 -20.05 -11.74
C LEU A 63 -8.02 -21.02 -12.24
N ALA A 64 -7.45 -20.78 -13.43
CA ALA A 64 -6.38 -21.61 -13.98
C ALA A 64 -5.13 -21.63 -13.09
N ALA A 65 -4.74 -20.47 -12.51
CA ALA A 65 -3.64 -20.42 -11.56
C ALA A 65 -3.93 -21.25 -10.30
N LYS A 66 -5.15 -21.17 -9.76
CA LYS A 66 -5.56 -21.95 -8.60
C LYS A 66 -5.64 -23.45 -8.88
N GLU A 67 -6.10 -23.83 -10.08
CA GLU A 67 -6.11 -25.23 -10.54
C GLU A 67 -4.68 -25.76 -10.74
N ALA A 68 -3.77 -24.95 -11.30
CA ALA A 68 -2.36 -25.29 -11.43
C ALA A 68 -1.67 -25.44 -10.06
N GLU A 69 -1.93 -24.53 -9.12
CA GLU A 69 -1.45 -24.64 -7.73
C GLU A 69 -1.98 -25.91 -7.04
N ALA A 70 -3.26 -26.25 -7.25
CA ALA A 70 -3.84 -27.47 -6.70
C ALA A 70 -3.21 -28.74 -7.31
N GLY A 71 -2.92 -28.73 -8.61
CA GLY A 71 -2.21 -29.82 -9.29
C GLY A 71 -0.78 -30.00 -8.76
N LEU A 72 -0.05 -28.90 -8.59
CA LEU A 72 1.30 -28.89 -8.00
C LEU A 72 1.31 -29.45 -6.57
N ALA A 73 0.31 -29.13 -5.75
CA ALA A 73 0.18 -29.65 -4.39
C ALA A 73 -0.11 -31.17 -4.33
N MET A 74 -0.51 -31.80 -5.43
CA MET A 74 -0.72 -33.26 -5.51
C MET A 74 0.49 -34.03 -6.05
N GLU A 75 1.52 -33.35 -6.55
CA GLU A 75 2.75 -34.00 -7.01
C GLU A 75 3.54 -34.58 -5.82
N PRO A 76 3.92 -35.88 -5.87
CA PRO A 76 4.72 -36.49 -4.80
C PRO A 76 6.09 -35.79 -4.70
N GLY A 77 6.31 -35.05 -3.62
CA GLY A 77 7.53 -34.28 -3.36
C GLY A 77 7.34 -32.77 -3.31
N TYR A 78 6.13 -32.25 -3.58
CA TYR A 78 5.85 -30.83 -3.37
C TYR A 78 5.86 -30.51 -1.86
N PRO A 79 6.66 -29.53 -1.39
CA PRO A 79 6.68 -29.18 0.02
C PRO A 79 5.29 -28.69 0.43
N THR A 80 4.76 -29.23 1.53
CA THR A 80 3.55 -28.69 2.13
C THR A 80 3.78 -27.21 2.40
N LEU A 81 3.00 -26.34 1.75
CA LEU A 81 3.01 -24.91 2.03
C LEU A 81 2.56 -24.73 3.49
N HIS A 82 3.54 -24.61 4.38
CA HIS A 82 3.30 -24.23 5.76
C HIS A 82 2.64 -22.87 5.77
N LYS A 83 1.63 -22.71 6.63
CA LYS A 83 1.08 -21.38 6.87
C LYS A 83 2.22 -20.47 7.34
N ALA A 84 2.13 -19.18 7.03
CA ALA A 84 3.11 -18.22 7.52
C ALA A 84 3.28 -18.38 9.05
N MET A 85 4.50 -18.68 9.48
CA MET A 85 4.88 -18.95 10.87
C MET A 85 4.11 -20.11 11.56
N ASP A 86 3.50 -21.04 10.84
CA ASP A 86 2.71 -22.16 11.40
C ASP A 86 1.63 -21.69 12.40
N ASP A 87 0.93 -20.60 12.09
CA ASP A 87 -0.06 -19.96 13.00
C ASP A 87 0.52 -19.49 14.35
N LYS A 88 1.85 -19.44 14.51
CA LYS A 88 2.48 -18.89 15.71
C LYS A 88 2.26 -17.39 15.75
N GLU A 89 1.75 -16.91 16.88
CA GLU A 89 1.67 -15.48 17.13
C GLU A 89 3.05 -14.94 17.56
N LEU A 90 3.44 -13.82 16.97
CA LEU A 90 4.63 -13.09 17.37
C LEU A 90 4.43 -12.43 18.73
N SER A 91 5.52 -12.21 19.46
CA SER A 91 5.44 -11.50 20.74
C SER A 91 4.99 -10.05 20.55
N ALA A 92 4.47 -9.44 21.62
CA ALA A 92 3.93 -8.09 21.59
C ALA A 92 4.96 -7.09 21.01
N GLY A 93 4.56 -6.40 19.94
CA GLY A 93 5.40 -5.43 19.24
C GLY A 93 6.48 -6.02 18.34
N GLN A 94 6.37 -7.27 17.90
CA GLN A 94 7.20 -7.83 16.84
C GLN A 94 6.44 -7.94 15.51
N THR A 95 7.14 -7.65 14.41
CA THR A 95 6.60 -7.70 13.05
C THR A 95 6.94 -9.02 12.35
N ALA A 96 6.16 -9.37 11.33
CA ALA A 96 6.43 -10.53 10.49
C ALA A 96 7.76 -10.42 9.71
N VAL A 97 8.33 -9.22 9.61
CA VAL A 97 9.61 -8.96 8.95
C VAL A 97 10.73 -9.10 9.99
N LEU A 98 11.45 -10.23 9.95
CA LEU A 98 12.63 -10.51 10.78
C LEU A 98 12.37 -10.40 12.30
N CYS A 99 11.12 -10.53 12.76
CA CYS A 99 10.72 -10.34 14.16
C CYS A 99 11.14 -8.97 14.73
N MET A 100 11.28 -7.95 13.88
CA MET A 100 11.73 -6.63 14.29
C MET A 100 10.65 -5.89 15.05
N HIS A 101 11.08 -5.03 15.99
CA HIS A 101 10.16 -4.32 16.86
C HIS A 101 9.36 -3.26 16.09
N SER A 102 8.05 -3.22 16.30
CA SER A 102 7.15 -2.16 15.83
C SER A 102 6.20 -1.72 16.95
N ILE A 103 5.79 -0.46 16.88
CA ILE A 103 4.77 0.12 17.77
C ILE A 103 3.35 -0.30 17.39
N TRP A 104 3.15 -0.87 16.20
CA TRP A 104 1.83 -1.26 15.69
C TRP A 104 1.53 -2.72 16.06
N CYS A 105 0.70 -2.92 17.09
CA CYS A 105 0.29 -4.24 17.57
C CYS A 105 -1.22 -4.40 17.44
N ASN A 106 -1.69 -5.57 16.98
CA ASN A 106 -3.13 -5.84 16.81
C ASN A 106 -3.79 -6.35 18.11
N LYS A 107 -3.13 -7.26 18.84
CA LYS A 107 -3.78 -7.99 19.94
C LYS A 107 -3.13 -7.86 21.31
N ASN A 108 -1.81 -7.64 21.39
CA ASN A 108 -1.07 -7.65 22.65
C ASN A 108 -0.44 -6.27 22.90
N PHE A 109 -1.17 -5.41 23.64
CA PHE A 109 -0.69 -4.09 24.08
C PHE A 109 0.13 -4.15 25.37
N ASP A 110 0.13 -5.30 26.05
CA ASP A 110 0.87 -5.53 27.29
C ASP A 110 2.29 -6.02 26.98
N ALA A 111 3.12 -5.14 26.45
CA ALA A 111 4.55 -5.38 26.33
C ALA A 111 5.26 -4.87 27.60
N GLN A 112 5.84 -5.78 28.38
CA GLN A 112 6.63 -5.41 29.56
C GLN A 112 7.87 -4.55 29.22
N TRP A 113 8.36 -4.64 27.99
CA TRP A 113 9.58 -3.99 27.54
C TRP A 113 9.36 -2.55 27.05
N ARG A 114 8.13 -2.13 26.72
CA ARG A 114 7.83 -0.77 26.23
C ARG A 114 6.34 -0.46 26.26
N ILE A 115 6.02 0.83 26.46
CA ILE A 115 4.67 1.36 26.26
C ILE A 115 4.29 1.29 24.77
N ILE A 116 3.24 0.53 24.45
CA ILE A 116 2.68 0.43 23.10
C ILE A 116 1.61 1.52 22.92
N ALA A 117 1.64 2.19 21.75
CA ALA A 117 0.63 3.18 21.41
C ALA A 117 -0.72 2.49 21.14
N PRO A 118 -1.85 2.99 21.68
CA PRO A 118 -3.16 2.53 21.25
C PRO A 118 -3.41 2.95 19.79
N TRP A 119 -4.37 2.28 19.16
CA TRP A 119 -4.80 2.66 17.81
C TRP A 119 -5.35 4.10 17.79
N PRO A 120 -5.05 4.92 16.77
CA PRO A 120 -5.52 6.29 16.69
C PRO A 120 -7.04 6.38 16.67
N GLY A 121 -7.55 7.40 17.36
CA GLY A 121 -8.99 7.68 17.39
C GLY A 121 -9.50 8.25 16.06
N MET A 122 -10.80 8.24 15.86
CA MET A 122 -11.43 8.74 14.62
C MET A 122 -11.11 10.23 14.34
N ALA A 123 -11.08 11.06 15.39
CA ALA A 123 -10.76 12.48 15.26
C ALA A 123 -9.31 12.69 14.79
N GLU A 124 -8.39 11.88 15.28
CA GLU A 124 -6.97 11.91 14.90
C GLU A 124 -6.78 11.41 13.47
N LEU A 125 -7.43 10.30 13.10
CA LEU A 125 -7.43 9.78 11.73
C LEU A 125 -7.97 10.79 10.71
N LYS A 126 -9.04 11.51 11.06
CA LYS A 126 -9.60 12.57 10.20
C LYS A 126 -8.63 13.73 10.04
N TRP A 127 -8.05 14.18 11.16
CA TRP A 127 -7.14 15.32 11.15
C TRP A 127 -5.85 15.02 10.38
N GLU A 128 -5.16 13.92 10.72
CA GLU A 128 -3.89 13.52 10.10
C GLU A 128 -4.05 12.95 8.68
N GLY A 129 -5.25 12.45 8.38
CA GLY A 129 -5.64 11.95 7.06
C GLY A 129 -6.19 13.05 6.15
N ASP A 130 -7.51 13.11 6.04
CA ASP A 130 -8.22 13.88 5.01
C ASP A 130 -8.05 15.39 5.18
N ASP A 131 -8.11 15.91 6.41
CA ASP A 131 -7.99 17.34 6.67
C ASP A 131 -6.56 17.83 6.38
N ARG A 132 -5.55 17.05 6.79
CA ARG A 132 -4.14 17.38 6.52
C ARG A 132 -3.78 17.21 5.04
N ALA A 133 -4.39 16.28 4.32
CA ALA A 133 -4.21 16.14 2.88
C ALA A 133 -4.65 17.40 2.09
N ARG A 134 -5.56 18.22 2.65
CA ARG A 134 -5.96 19.51 2.05
C ARG A 134 -4.92 20.62 2.29
N THR A 135 -3.94 20.39 3.16
CA THR A 135 -2.83 21.32 3.42
C THR A 135 -1.66 21.06 2.46
N LYS A 136 -0.67 21.96 2.43
CA LYS A 136 0.55 21.81 1.60
C LYS A 136 1.52 20.73 2.09
N VAL A 137 1.26 20.11 3.24
CA VAL A 137 2.18 19.18 3.88
C VAL A 137 1.90 17.73 3.47
N GLY A 138 0.73 17.43 2.89
CA GLY A 138 0.33 16.09 2.45
C GLY A 138 -0.32 15.24 3.55
N ARG A 139 -0.62 13.98 3.22
CA ARG A 139 -1.26 13.02 4.14
C ARG A 139 -0.21 12.30 4.98
N PHE A 140 -0.45 12.18 6.28
CA PHE A 140 0.43 11.42 7.18
C PHE A 140 -0.36 10.34 7.92
N LEU A 141 0.34 9.29 8.34
CA LEU A 141 -0.21 8.39 9.33
C LEU A 141 -0.17 9.09 10.70
N PRO A 142 -1.21 8.92 11.53
CA PRO A 142 -1.19 9.38 12.91
C PRO A 142 0.10 8.96 13.63
N LEU A 143 0.68 9.90 14.37
CA LEU A 143 1.87 9.61 15.16
C LEU A 143 1.47 8.74 16.37
N PRO A 144 2.31 7.78 16.76
CA PRO A 144 2.07 6.98 17.95
C PRO A 144 2.06 7.87 19.20
N ARG A 145 1.09 7.67 20.08
CA ARG A 145 0.91 8.47 21.30
C ARG A 145 0.81 7.59 22.53
N GLU A 146 1.16 8.14 23.68
CA GLU A 146 1.03 7.44 24.95
C GLU A 146 -0.43 7.12 25.26
N PRO A 147 -0.71 5.96 25.88
CA PRO A 147 -2.01 5.66 26.45
C PRO A 147 -2.35 6.75 27.49
N SER A 148 -3.47 7.43 27.29
CA SER A 148 -3.94 8.47 28.20
C SER A 148 -5.41 8.25 28.52
N PRO A 149 -5.92 8.77 29.66
CA PRO A 149 -7.35 8.75 29.94
C PRO A 149 -8.15 9.44 28.82
N ASP A 150 -9.39 8.99 28.61
CA ASP A 150 -10.25 9.44 27.51
C ASP A 150 -10.56 10.95 27.54
N ASN A 151 -10.44 11.57 28.72
CA ASN A 151 -10.67 13.00 28.93
C ASN A 151 -9.56 13.88 28.35
N LEU A 152 -8.39 13.32 28.04
CA LEU A 152 -7.28 14.07 27.45
C LEU A 152 -7.42 14.07 25.92
N PRO A 153 -7.57 15.24 25.28
CA PRO A 153 -7.72 15.32 23.84
C PRO A 153 -6.45 14.84 23.14
N TRP A 154 -6.60 14.18 22.00
CA TRP A 154 -5.51 13.46 21.32
C TRP A 154 -4.31 14.36 20.99
N ASN A 155 -4.55 15.64 20.71
CA ASN A 155 -3.52 16.62 20.36
C ASN A 155 -2.59 16.98 21.53
N GLN A 156 -3.04 16.79 22.78
CA GLN A 156 -2.25 17.03 24.00
C GLN A 156 -1.52 15.78 24.48
N ARG A 157 -1.82 14.59 23.93
CA ARG A 157 -1.14 13.34 24.31
C ARG A 157 0.30 13.36 23.84
N MET A 158 1.21 12.93 24.70
CA MET A 158 2.63 12.82 24.37
C MET A 158 2.84 11.82 23.24
N ARG A 159 3.79 12.15 22.34
CA ARG A 159 4.18 11.27 21.24
C ARG A 159 5.15 10.24 21.76
N LEU A 160 4.90 8.98 21.48
CA LEU A 160 5.87 7.91 21.72
C LEU A 160 6.98 8.00 20.69
N ARG A 161 8.21 7.66 21.10
CA ARG A 161 9.30 7.44 20.15
C ARG A 161 8.86 6.34 19.17
N GLN A 162 9.12 6.50 17.88
CA GLN A 162 8.85 5.45 16.89
C GLN A 162 9.88 4.32 16.99
N SER A 163 9.57 3.12 16.48
CA SER A 163 10.61 2.12 16.22
C SER A 163 11.37 2.47 14.95
N MET A 164 12.58 1.96 14.78
CA MET A 164 13.44 2.25 13.62
C MET A 164 12.75 2.01 12.26
N TRP A 165 11.83 1.06 12.20
CA TRP A 165 11.05 0.69 11.01
C TRP A 165 9.73 1.44 10.87
N ASP A 166 9.22 2.00 11.96
CA ASP A 166 7.98 2.81 11.97
C ASP A 166 8.28 4.31 11.86
N GLU A 167 9.57 4.68 11.88
CA GLU A 167 10.01 6.06 11.87
C GLU A 167 9.75 6.66 10.49
N ASN A 168 8.80 7.57 10.46
CA ASN A 168 8.46 8.32 9.25
C ASN A 168 9.36 9.55 9.18
N TRP A 169 9.91 9.84 8.00
CA TRP A 169 10.69 11.06 7.76
C TRP A 169 11.94 11.16 8.64
N LYS A 170 12.77 10.11 8.62
CA LYS A 170 14.13 10.19 9.18
C LYS A 170 14.79 11.45 8.64
N ILE A 171 15.32 12.26 9.55
CA ILE A 171 16.11 13.43 9.18
C ILE A 171 17.29 12.89 8.38
N PRO A 172 17.46 13.30 7.12
CA PRO A 172 18.60 12.85 6.32
C PRO A 172 19.88 13.13 7.08
N THR A 173 20.73 12.11 7.17
CA THR A 173 22.09 12.30 7.64
C THR A 173 22.89 13.11 6.61
N GLU A 174 24.04 13.63 7.01
CA GLU A 174 24.94 14.33 6.08
C GLU A 174 25.28 13.46 4.87
N GLU A 175 25.48 12.15 5.09
CA GLU A 175 25.70 11.17 4.02
C GLU A 175 24.49 11.03 3.10
N ASP A 176 23.26 11.00 3.62
CA ASP A 176 22.05 10.93 2.79
C ASP A 176 21.87 12.14 1.87
N VAL A 177 22.38 13.31 2.29
CA VAL A 177 22.32 14.57 1.54
C VAL A 177 23.47 14.69 0.54
N LEU A 178 24.70 14.37 0.97
CA LEU A 178 25.90 14.51 0.15
C LEU A 178 26.08 13.33 -0.82
N TYR A 179 25.65 12.13 -0.43
CA TYR A 179 25.81 10.88 -1.15
C TYR A 179 24.49 10.09 -1.19
N PRO A 180 23.47 10.58 -1.92
CA PRO A 180 22.22 9.84 -2.09
C PRO A 180 22.46 8.54 -2.87
N MET A 181 22.69 7.44 -2.14
CA MET A 181 23.06 6.13 -2.68
C MET A 181 22.07 5.58 -3.72
N TRP A 182 20.82 6.03 -3.68
CA TRP A 182 19.74 5.66 -4.62
C TRP A 182 19.79 6.41 -5.95
N GLN A 183 20.62 7.46 -6.07
CA GLN A 183 20.88 8.19 -7.31
C GLN A 183 22.14 7.73 -8.04
N LEU A 184 22.90 6.80 -7.46
CA LEU A 184 24.02 6.17 -8.15
C LEU A 184 23.45 5.33 -9.29
N SER A 185 23.59 5.82 -10.52
CA SER A 185 23.28 5.05 -11.73
C SER A 185 24.32 3.95 -11.91
N GLU A 186 24.01 2.91 -12.69
CA GLU A 186 25.04 1.94 -13.14
C GLU A 186 26.21 2.63 -13.85
N GLU A 187 25.99 3.83 -14.39
CA GLU A 187 27.03 4.67 -15.00
C GLU A 187 28.11 5.11 -13.98
N THR A 188 27.75 5.30 -12.71
CA THR A 188 28.72 5.56 -11.62
C THR A 188 29.58 4.34 -11.23
N GLU A 189 29.33 3.14 -11.78
CA GLU A 189 30.28 2.03 -11.62
C GLU A 189 31.60 2.27 -12.35
N LEU A 190 31.61 3.09 -13.42
CA LEU A 190 32.84 3.53 -14.09
C LEU A 190 33.70 4.43 -13.19
N ASP A 191 33.09 5.15 -12.25
CA ASP A 191 33.78 6.02 -11.30
C ASP A 191 34.29 5.30 -10.04
N LYS A 192 34.03 3.98 -9.90
CA LYS A 192 34.63 3.15 -8.82
C LYS A 192 36.16 3.25 -8.81
N HIS A 193 36.77 3.50 -9.96
CA HIS A 193 38.21 3.66 -10.13
C HIS A 193 38.78 4.98 -9.57
N TYR A 194 37.95 5.98 -9.26
CA TYR A 194 38.41 7.26 -8.71
C TYR A 194 38.42 7.29 -7.17
N LEU A 195 37.54 6.52 -6.51
CA LEU A 195 37.41 6.52 -5.04
C LEU A 195 38.19 5.39 -4.37
N VAL A 196 38.47 4.30 -5.09
CA VAL A 196 39.20 3.14 -4.59
C VAL A 196 40.40 2.89 -5.49
N ASN A 197 41.61 2.83 -4.91
CA ASN A 197 42.82 2.48 -5.65
C ASN A 197 42.67 1.11 -6.31
N GLN A 198 43.18 0.97 -7.54
CA GLN A 198 43.11 -0.26 -8.32
C GLN A 198 43.61 -1.48 -7.54
N ASP A 199 44.66 -1.31 -6.73
CA ASP A 199 45.23 -2.35 -5.88
C ASP A 199 44.22 -2.94 -4.87
N LEU A 200 43.30 -2.12 -4.34
CA LEU A 200 42.27 -2.57 -3.40
C LEU A 200 41.13 -3.29 -4.12
N LEU A 201 40.78 -2.83 -5.33
CA LEU A 201 39.80 -3.51 -6.18
C LEU A 201 40.32 -4.90 -6.58
N ASP A 202 41.60 -4.99 -6.95
CA ASP A 202 42.26 -6.25 -7.27
C ASP A 202 42.35 -7.23 -6.10
N ALA A 203 42.43 -6.73 -4.86
CA ALA A 203 42.45 -7.56 -3.65
C ALA A 203 41.05 -8.04 -3.22
N LEU A 204 39.99 -7.33 -3.64
CA LEU A 204 38.60 -7.66 -3.35
C LEU A 204 37.96 -8.57 -4.41
N ASP A 205 38.65 -8.77 -5.54
CA ASP A 205 38.14 -9.56 -6.67
C ASP A 205 38.14 -11.07 -6.30
N PRO A 206 36.95 -11.71 -6.15
CA PRO A 206 36.85 -13.08 -5.64
C PRO A 206 37.55 -14.11 -6.56
N ASP A 207 37.77 -13.78 -7.83
CA ASP A 207 38.45 -14.63 -8.80
C ASP A 207 39.98 -14.68 -8.62
N LYS A 208 40.56 -13.78 -7.80
CA LYS A 208 41.99 -13.77 -7.43
C LYS A 208 42.29 -14.40 -6.06
N ILE A 209 41.27 -14.86 -5.33
CA ILE A 209 41.38 -15.49 -4.00
C ILE A 209 41.39 -17.03 -4.11
N ILE A 210 41.94 -17.59 -5.19
CA ILE A 210 42.21 -19.03 -5.34
C ILE A 210 43.70 -19.27 -5.54
#